data_AF-A0A5F0LXJ2-F1
#
_entry.id   AF-A0A5F0LXJ2-F1
#
_cell.length_a   1.000
_cell.length_b   1.000
_cell.length_c   1.000
_cell.angle_alpha   90.00
_cell.angle_beta   90.00
_cell.angle_gamma   90.00
#
_symmetry.space_group_name_H-M   'P 1'
#
loop_
_entity.id
_entity.type
_entity.pdbx_description
1 polymer ?
#
loop_
_entity_poly.entity_id
_entity_poly.type
_entity_poly.pdbx_seq_one_letter_code
_entity_poly.pdbx_strand_id
1 'polypeptide(L)'
;MDQLSKGHAELALTTMAVKGQLYMDDDRSKAMDTLIQEWQQDAHPFSEKVIIAGLRHEVAELNQRAREHLLRSGYLDSIRSRVLPILHPDGFLDDKEFAPNERIHGL
;
A
#
# COMPACT_ATOMS: atom_id res chain seq x y z
N MET A 1 14.33 10.06 -21.02
CA MET A 1 13.29 9.17 -21.58
C MET A 1 13.44 7.80 -20.95
N ASP A 2 12.36 7.23 -20.45
CA ASP A 2 12.31 5.97 -19.70
C ASP A 2 12.66 4.75 -20.59
N GLN A 3 13.59 3.90 -20.14
CA GLN A 3 14.07 2.71 -20.88
C GLN A 3 13.01 1.60 -20.94
N LEU A 4 12.07 1.57 -19.99
CA LEU A 4 10.94 0.62 -20.01
C LEU A 4 10.03 0.91 -21.20
N SER A 5 9.67 2.18 -21.43
CA SER A 5 8.83 2.59 -22.57
C SER A 5 9.40 2.28 -23.96
N LYS A 6 10.71 1.98 -24.05
CA LYS A 6 11.41 1.64 -25.31
C LYS A 6 11.60 0.13 -25.51
N GLY A 7 11.07 -0.70 -24.62
CA GLY A 7 11.23 -2.16 -24.69
C GLY A 7 12.59 -2.66 -24.19
N HIS A 8 13.43 -1.80 -23.59
CA HIS A 8 14.71 -2.20 -23.00
C HIS A 8 14.55 -2.58 -21.53
N ALA A 9 13.67 -3.53 -21.23
CA ALA A 9 13.31 -3.90 -19.87
C ALA A 9 14.53 -4.38 -19.05
N GLU A 10 15.39 -5.21 -19.64
CA GLU A 10 16.59 -5.74 -18.97
C GLU A 10 17.55 -4.63 -18.53
N LEU A 11 17.84 -3.67 -19.42
CA LEU A 11 18.71 -2.53 -19.11
C LEU A 11 18.07 -1.63 -18.04
N ALA A 12 16.76 -1.42 -18.10
CA ALA A 12 16.03 -0.64 -17.11
C ALA A 12 16.10 -1.28 -15.71
N LEU A 13 15.78 -2.56 -15.61
CA LEU A 13 15.83 -3.32 -14.36
C LEU A 13 17.25 -3.37 -13.80
N THR A 14 18.26 -3.61 -14.64
CA THR A 14 19.67 -3.58 -14.22
C THR A 14 20.06 -2.20 -13.68
N THR A 15 19.65 -1.13 -14.36
CA THR A 15 19.93 0.24 -13.92
C THR A 15 19.26 0.54 -12.58
N MET A 16 18.02 0.09 -12.39
CA MET A 16 17.31 0.24 -11.12
C MET A 16 18.00 -0.54 -10.00
N ALA A 17 18.43 -1.77 -10.26
CA ALA A 17 19.18 -2.59 -9.31
C ALA A 17 20.50 -1.91 -8.88
N VAL A 18 21.29 -1.43 -9.84
CA VAL A 18 22.56 -0.72 -9.55
C VAL A 18 22.34 0.55 -8.72
N LYS A 19 21.19 1.23 -8.92
CA LYS A 19 20.83 2.44 -8.16
C LYS A 19 20.14 2.14 -6.82
N GLY A 20 19.96 0.87 -6.45
CA GLY A 20 19.22 0.48 -5.24
C GLY A 20 17.73 0.79 -5.29
N GLN A 21 17.16 0.91 -6.50
CA GLN A 21 15.74 1.20 -6.75
C GLN A 21 14.93 -0.06 -7.10
N LEU A 22 15.57 -1.22 -7.13
CA LEU A 22 14.94 -2.52 -7.33
C LEU A 22 15.40 -3.43 -6.19
N TYR A 23 14.43 -3.91 -5.42
CA TYR A 23 14.64 -4.91 -4.38
C TYR A 23 13.87 -6.18 -4.77
N MET A 24 14.48 -7.34 -4.55
CA MET A 24 13.90 -8.65 -4.81
C MET A 24 14.07 -9.49 -3.55
N ASP A 25 12.99 -10.09 -3.08
CA ASP A 25 12.98 -11.08 -2.00
C ASP A 25 12.22 -12.31 -2.49
N ASP A 26 12.70 -13.49 -2.12
CA ASP A 26 12.07 -14.77 -2.47
C ASP A 26 10.88 -15.09 -1.56
N ASP A 27 10.74 -14.37 -0.44
CA ASP A 27 9.62 -14.45 0.49
C ASP A 27 8.70 -13.22 0.36
N ARG A 28 7.49 -13.48 -0.14
CA ARG A 28 6.47 -12.44 -0.35
C ARG A 28 6.09 -11.70 0.92
N SER A 29 6.02 -12.38 2.07
CA SER A 29 5.64 -11.73 3.33
C SER A 29 6.72 -10.75 3.76
N LYS A 30 8.00 -11.13 3.60
CA LYS A 30 9.13 -10.23 3.88
C LYS A 30 9.15 -9.05 2.92
N ALA A 31 8.89 -9.28 1.63
CA ALA A 31 8.78 -8.19 0.67
C ALA A 31 7.72 -7.15 1.09
N MET A 32 6.54 -7.61 1.54
CA MET A 32 5.49 -6.72 2.06
C MET A 32 5.90 -5.99 3.35
N ASP A 33 6.59 -6.66 4.27
CA ASP A 33 7.11 -6.03 5.48
C ASP A 33 8.11 -4.91 5.14
N THR A 34 9.02 -5.17 4.21
CA THR A 34 9.98 -4.17 3.71
C THR A 34 9.26 -2.98 3.08
N LEU A 35 8.26 -3.21 2.21
CA LEU A 35 7.47 -2.14 1.60
C LEU A 35 6.79 -1.25 2.65
N ILE A 36 6.20 -1.86 3.68
CA ILE A 36 5.56 -1.14 4.77
C ILE A 36 6.60 -0.36 5.58
N GLN A 37 7.76 -0.96 5.86
CA GLN A 37 8.84 -0.29 6.59
C GLN A 37 9.38 0.94 5.84
N GLU A 38 9.65 0.81 4.54
CA GLU A 38 10.13 1.92 3.71
C GLU A 38 9.08 3.03 3.63
N TRP A 39 7.81 2.67 3.44
CA TRP A 39 6.70 3.61 3.45
C TRP A 39 6.57 4.37 4.78
N GLN A 40 6.84 3.72 5.91
CA GLN A 40 6.86 4.36 7.23
C GLN A 40 8.04 5.34 7.39
N GLN A 41 9.23 4.95 6.90
CA GLN A 41 10.47 5.72 7.05
C GLN A 41 10.57 6.92 6.11
N ASP A 42 9.81 6.92 5.02
CA ASP A 42 9.72 8.07 4.11
C ASP A 42 9.28 9.34 4.88
N ALA A 43 9.96 10.47 4.68
CA ALA A 43 9.68 11.72 5.36
C ALA A 43 8.47 12.49 4.76
N HIS A 44 7.98 12.11 3.59
CA HIS A 44 6.83 12.78 2.98
C HIS A 44 5.55 12.60 3.82
N PRO A 45 4.54 13.48 3.68
CA PRO A 45 3.24 13.27 4.32
C PRO A 45 2.56 11.96 3.85
N PHE A 46 1.85 11.27 4.74
CA PHE A 46 1.13 10.02 4.38
C PHE A 46 0.11 10.20 3.24
N SER A 47 -0.41 11.41 3.04
CA SER A 47 -1.30 11.75 1.92
C SER A 47 -0.62 11.63 0.54
N GLU A 48 0.71 11.71 0.50
CA GLU A 48 1.51 11.71 -0.74
C GLU A 48 2.19 10.36 -1.01
N LYS A 49 2.20 9.45 -0.03
CA LYS A 49 2.81 8.13 -0.18
C LYS A 49 1.81 7.11 -0.72
N VAL A 50 2.28 6.21 -1.60
CA VAL A 50 1.48 5.12 -2.15
C VAL A 50 2.33 3.85 -2.28
N ILE A 51 1.72 2.70 -1.96
CA ILE A 51 2.25 1.38 -2.30
C ILE A 51 1.32 0.80 -3.37
N ILE A 52 1.88 0.23 -4.43
CA ILE A 52 1.14 -0.39 -5.52
C ILE A 52 1.45 -1.89 -5.52
N ALA A 53 0.42 -2.72 -5.59
CA ALA A 53 0.54 -4.17 -5.68
C ALA A 53 -0.26 -4.72 -6.87
N GLY A 54 0.14 -5.89 -7.36
CA GLY A 54 -0.45 -6.48 -8.56
C GLY A 54 -1.77 -7.21 -8.30
N LEU A 55 -1.96 -7.76 -7.09
CA LEU A 55 -3.10 -8.60 -6.76
C LEU A 55 -3.99 -7.96 -5.68
N ARG A 56 -5.30 -8.19 -5.78
CA ARG A 56 -6.29 -7.63 -4.83
C ARG A 56 -6.04 -8.07 -3.38
N HIS A 57 -5.64 -9.33 -3.17
CA HIS A 57 -5.36 -9.83 -1.82
C HIS A 57 -4.11 -9.18 -1.21
N GLU A 58 -3.10 -8.89 -2.03
CA GLU A 58 -1.89 -8.17 -1.60
C GLU A 58 -2.23 -6.73 -1.21
N VAL A 59 -3.08 -6.06 -2.00
CA VAL A 59 -3.60 -4.72 -1.66
C VAL A 59 -4.35 -4.74 -0.33
N ALA A 60 -5.22 -5.73 -0.11
CA ALA A 60 -5.96 -5.86 1.15
C ALA A 60 -5.03 -6.05 2.35
N GLU A 61 -4.02 -6.91 2.22
CA GLU A 61 -3.03 -7.17 3.27
C GLU A 61 -2.15 -5.95 3.57
N LEU A 62 -1.62 -5.28 2.54
CA LEU A 62 -0.84 -4.06 2.68
C LEU A 62 -1.66 -2.94 3.33
N ASN A 63 -2.92 -2.78 2.93
CA ASN A 63 -3.83 -1.80 3.53
C ASN A 63 -4.09 -2.08 5.01
N GLN A 64 -4.27 -3.35 5.38
CA GLN A 64 -4.43 -3.73 6.78
C GLN A 64 -3.17 -3.38 7.59
N ARG A 65 -1.98 -3.78 7.13
CA ARG A 65 -0.71 -3.49 7.80
C ARG A 65 -0.47 -1.97 7.93
N ALA A 66 -0.78 -1.20 6.88
CA ALA A 66 -0.68 0.25 6.90
C ALA A 66 -1.67 0.89 7.88
N ARG A 67 -2.93 0.44 7.91
CA ARG A 67 -3.96 0.93 8.84
C ARG A 67 -3.57 0.67 10.30
N GLU A 68 -3.10 -0.53 10.61
CA GLU A 68 -2.62 -0.87 11.95
C GLU A 68 -1.46 0.02 12.39
N HIS A 69 -0.56 0.40 11.47
CA HIS A 69 0.49 1.37 11.77
C HIS A 69 -0.09 2.77 12.04
N LEU A 70 -0.99 3.27 11.20
CA LEU A 70 -1.58 4.61 11.35
C LEU A 70 -2.42 4.74 12.62
N LEU A 71 -3.09 3.68 13.06
CA LEU A 71 -3.77 3.64 14.35
C LEU A 71 -2.76 3.68 15.51
N ARG A 72 -1.70 2.87 15.44
CA ARG A 72 -0.65 2.85 16.48
C ARG A 72 0.11 4.17 16.60
N SER A 73 0.32 4.89 15.50
CA SER A 73 0.96 6.21 15.50
C SER A 73 0.03 7.35 15.90
N GLY A 74 -1.27 7.08 16.07
CA GLY A 74 -2.28 8.09 16.40
C GLY A 74 -2.69 8.96 15.20
N TYR A 75 -2.25 8.62 13.99
CA TYR A 75 -2.70 9.31 12.77
C TYR A 75 -4.18 9.03 12.47
N LEU A 76 -4.64 7.81 12.78
CA LEU A 76 -6.05 7.43 12.79
C LEU A 76 -6.55 7.31 14.22
N ASP A 77 -7.78 7.79 14.46
CA ASP A 77 -8.42 7.78 15.77
C ASP A 77 -9.41 6.62 15.89
N SER A 78 -8.99 5.55 16.58
CA SER A 78 -9.81 4.36 16.80
C SER A 78 -11.05 4.61 17.64
N ILE A 79 -11.03 5.58 18.57
CA ILE A 79 -12.16 5.88 19.45
C ILE A 79 -13.31 6.49 18.63
N ARG A 80 -12.95 7.22 17.58
CA ARG A 80 -13.89 7.86 16.67
C ARG A 80 -14.24 6.98 15.45
N SER A 81 -13.75 5.74 15.40
CA SER A 81 -14.11 4.80 14.35
C SER A 81 -15.60 4.51 14.28
N ARG A 82 -16.11 4.25 13.09
CA ARG A 82 -17.50 3.89 12.83
C ARG A 82 -17.56 2.70 11.88
N VAL A 83 -18.46 1.76 12.16
CA VAL A 83 -18.81 0.70 11.22
C VAL A 83 -19.82 1.26 10.23
N LEU A 84 -19.52 1.14 8.94
CA LEU A 84 -20.36 1.61 7.84
C LEU A 84 -20.60 0.45 6.86
N PRO A 85 -21.82 0.33 6.30
CA PRO A 85 -22.08 -0.63 5.25
C PRO A 85 -21.43 -0.18 3.93
N ILE A 86 -20.79 -1.11 3.24
CA ILE A 86 -20.22 -0.97 1.90
C ILE A 86 -21.07 -1.79 0.95
N LEU A 87 -21.58 -1.14 -0.10
CA LEU A 87 -22.22 -1.81 -1.22
C LEU A 87 -21.18 -2.12 -2.29
N HIS A 88 -20.90 -3.39 -2.49
CA HIS A 88 -20.03 -3.87 -3.55
C HIS A 88 -20.74 -3.82 -4.92
N PRO A 89 -19.99 -3.79 -6.04
CA PRO A 89 -20.58 -3.73 -7.38
C PRO A 89 -21.51 -4.89 -7.75
N ASP A 90 -21.37 -6.05 -7.09
CA ASP A 90 -22.22 -7.24 -7.26
C ASP A 90 -23.50 -7.19 -6.40
N GLY A 91 -23.71 -6.11 -5.66
CA GLY A 91 -24.83 -5.94 -4.75
C GLY A 91 -24.63 -6.53 -3.35
N PHE A 92 -23.46 -7.12 -3.07
CA PHE A 92 -23.12 -7.60 -1.74
C PHE A 92 -22.94 -6.43 -0.76
N LEU A 93 -23.46 -6.56 0.45
CA LEU A 93 -23.29 -5.59 1.53
C LEU A 93 -22.30 -6.16 2.56
N ASP A 94 -21.24 -5.40 2.82
CA ASP A 94 -20.23 -5.72 3.83
C ASP A 94 -20.16 -4.61 4.88
N ASP A 95 -19.88 -4.95 6.14
CA ASP A 95 -19.74 -3.98 7.22
C ASP A 95 -18.25 -3.74 7.50
N LYS A 96 -17.78 -2.51 7.28
CA LYS A 96 -16.38 -2.16 7.50
C LYS A 96 -16.21 -1.00 8.47
N GLU A 97 -15.21 -1.12 9.33
CA GLU A 97 -14.83 -0.06 10.26
C GLU A 97 -13.92 0.97 9.58
N PHE A 98 -14.26 2.25 9.74
CA PHE A 98 -13.48 3.39 9.26
C PHE A 98 -13.15 4.36 10.40
N ALA A 99 -11.89 4.77 10.49
CA ALA A 99 -11.47 5.85 11.38
C ALA A 99 -11.53 7.22 10.67
N PRO A 100 -11.68 8.35 11.40
CA PRO A 100 -11.54 9.66 10.80
C PRO A 100 -10.18 9.82 10.11
N ASN A 101 -10.15 10.51 8.97
CA ASN A 101 -8.98 10.70 8.11
C ASN A 101 -8.45 9.44 7.42
N GLU A 102 -9.15 8.30 7.54
CA GLU A 102 -8.83 7.11 6.76
C GLU A 102 -9.15 7.34 5.28
N ARG A 103 -8.19 7.05 4.40
CA ARG A 103 -8.37 7.16 2.95
C ARG A 103 -9.08 5.92 2.45
N ILE A 104 -10.16 6.13 1.70
CA ILE A 104 -10.94 5.06 1.07
C ILE A 104 -10.49 4.96 -0.39
N HIS A 105 -9.94 3.81 -0.76
CA HIS A 105 -9.46 3.52 -2.11
C HIS A 105 -10.22 2.31 -2.66
N GLY A 106 -11.09 2.55 -3.66
CA GLY A 106 -11.87 1.51 -4.35
C GLY A 106 -12.95 0.87 -3.48
N LEU A 107 -14.18 1.38 -3.59
CA LEU A 107 -15.41 0.68 -3.21
C LEU A 107 -15.90 -0.16 -4.41
#